data_AF-A0A5J4WIV2-F1
#
_entry.id   AF-A0A5J4WIV2-F1
#
_cell.length_a   1.000
_cell.length_b   1.000
_cell.length_c   1.000
_cell.angle_alpha   90.00
_cell.angle_beta   90.00
_cell.angle_gamma   90.00
#
_symmetry.space_group_name_H-M   'P 1'
#
loop_
_entity.id
_entity.type
_entity.pdbx_description
1 polymer ?
#
loop_
_entity_poly.entity_id
_entity_poly.type
_entity_poly.pdbx_seq_one_letter_code
_entity_poly.pdbx_strand_id
1 'polypeptide(L)'
;MNTIDCSTIQESKSQDQLLEFADSCHIEPQIKTICVTKSQQKQIIAQKLVTVVCDAVPGADKFITIPQFELFLQQLQQKAELHVEEAMRAVVLLHRFLTKQQKKNVRVIKVSNFGTLIIVSFILAMKLSQEKTHNNQFFAEMFGIPLAHLNRSEISFLRIIDFELWVDIETLITQ
;
A
#
# COMPACT_ATOMS: atom_id res chain seq x y z
N MET A 1 58.88 -2.70 51.46
CA MET A 1 58.42 -1.34 51.75
C MET A 1 57.25 -1.08 50.83
N ASN A 2 56.02 -1.36 51.27
CA ASN A 2 55.13 -0.44 52.01
C ASN A 2 54.98 0.86 51.20
N THR A 3 53.82 1.22 50.65
CA THR A 3 52.50 1.26 51.30
C THR A 3 51.34 1.13 50.31
N ILE A 4 50.29 0.49 50.81
CA ILE A 4 48.91 0.43 50.31
C ILE A 4 48.14 1.66 50.83
N ASP A 5 47.26 2.23 50.00
CA ASP A 5 45.94 2.76 50.40
C ASP A 5 45.10 2.88 49.09
N CYS A 6 44.09 2.05 48.77
CA CYS A 6 42.76 1.83 49.38
C CYS A 6 42.03 3.14 49.69
N SER A 7 41.09 3.60 48.87
CA SER A 7 39.69 3.13 48.78
C SER A 7 38.93 4.26 47.99
N THR A 8 37.92 4.11 47.13
CA THR A 8 36.64 3.39 47.19
C THR A 8 35.94 3.59 45.81
N ILE A 9 35.53 2.49 45.14
CA ILE A 9 34.20 2.19 44.50
C ILE A 9 33.49 3.39 43.78
N GLN A 10 33.10 3.39 42.49
CA GLN A 10 32.23 2.43 41.78
C GLN A 10 32.16 2.72 40.26
N GLU A 11 32.16 1.65 39.43
CA GLU A 11 31.36 1.38 38.21
C GLU A 11 30.81 2.56 37.36
N SER A 12 30.82 2.59 36.02
CA SER A 12 31.13 1.63 34.96
C SER A 12 30.91 2.28 33.58
N LYS A 13 31.61 1.77 32.54
CA LYS A 13 31.23 1.66 31.09
C LYS A 13 31.02 2.97 30.29
N SER A 14 31.51 3.17 29.07
CA SER A 14 32.23 2.36 28.08
C SER A 14 32.69 3.27 26.91
N GLN A 15 33.86 2.95 26.34
CA GLN A 15 34.25 2.89 24.90
C GLN A 15 34.08 4.14 24.02
N ASP A 16 35.20 4.77 23.62
CA ASP A 16 36.03 4.52 22.41
C ASP A 16 35.63 5.49 21.27
N GLN A 17 36.25 6.66 21.23
CA GLN A 17 37.27 7.06 20.24
C GLN A 17 36.81 6.92 18.77
N LEU A 18 36.33 8.02 18.19
CA LEU A 18 37.09 8.91 17.30
C LEU A 18 37.51 8.26 15.98
N LEU A 19 36.69 8.46 14.95
CA LEU A 19 37.18 8.67 13.59
C LEU A 19 36.51 9.95 13.07
N GLU A 20 37.22 11.07 13.22
CA GLU A 20 36.97 12.27 12.42
C GLU A 20 37.45 12.00 11.00
N PHE A 21 36.52 11.97 10.05
CA PHE A 21 36.75 12.55 8.73
C PHE A 21 35.49 13.32 8.35
N ALA A 22 35.61 14.65 8.44
CA ALA A 22 34.61 15.56 7.95
C ALA A 22 34.58 15.50 6.43
N ASP A 23 33.44 15.11 5.87
CA ASP A 23 33.00 15.61 4.57
C ASP A 23 31.51 15.94 4.68
N SER A 24 31.24 17.24 4.72
CA SER A 24 29.89 17.81 4.78
C SER A 24 29.20 17.56 3.45
N CYS A 25 28.37 16.53 3.35
CA CYS A 25 27.49 16.33 2.20
C CYS A 25 26.07 16.75 2.56
N HIS A 26 25.56 17.74 1.83
CA HIS A 26 24.18 18.21 1.85
C HIS A 26 23.17 17.08 1.55
N ILE A 27 22.67 16.39 2.58
CA ILE A 27 21.66 15.33 2.44
C ILE A 27 20.21 15.87 2.66
N GLU A 28 20.04 17.05 3.24
CA GLU A 28 18.72 17.56 3.64
C GLU A 28 17.74 17.99 2.52
N PRO A 29 18.15 18.52 1.35
CA PRO A 29 17.20 18.93 0.32
C PRO A 29 16.55 17.74 -0.40
N GLN A 30 17.29 16.64 -0.57
CA GLN A 30 16.85 15.50 -1.37
C GLN A 30 15.84 14.65 -0.61
N ILE A 31 16.03 14.42 0.69
CA ILE A 31 15.08 13.69 1.54
C ILE A 31 13.74 14.43 1.60
N LYS A 32 13.76 15.75 1.74
CA LYS A 32 12.53 16.56 1.80
C LYS A 32 11.76 16.51 0.48
N THR A 33 12.44 16.62 -0.66
CA THR A 33 11.83 16.53 -2.00
C THR A 33 11.30 15.12 -2.31
N ILE A 34 12.01 14.06 -1.91
CA ILE A 34 11.55 12.66 -2.07
C ILE A 34 10.33 12.37 -1.18
N CYS A 35 10.32 12.91 0.05
CA CYS A 35 9.19 12.75 0.96
C CYS A 35 7.94 13.50 0.46
N VAL A 36 8.12 14.72 -0.08
CA VAL A 36 7.06 15.51 -0.69
C VAL A 36 6.47 14.80 -1.91
N THR A 37 7.30 14.25 -2.81
CA THR A 37 6.83 13.57 -4.03
C THR A 37 6.09 12.26 -3.72
N LYS A 38 6.57 11.45 -2.76
CA LYS A 38 5.85 10.23 -2.31
C LYS A 38 4.50 10.57 -1.67
N SER A 39 4.46 11.61 -0.84
CA SER A 39 3.21 12.09 -0.22
C SER A 39 2.21 12.57 -1.27
N GLN A 40 2.67 13.34 -2.27
CA GLN A 40 1.85 13.80 -3.39
C GLN A 40 1.31 12.65 -4.25
N GLN A 41 2.14 11.66 -4.59
CA GLN A 41 1.71 10.49 -5.37
C GLN A 41 0.62 9.69 -4.65
N LYS A 42 0.79 9.46 -3.34
CA LYS A 42 -0.18 8.78 -2.50
C LYS A 42 -1.53 9.53 -2.47
N GLN A 43 -1.49 10.86 -2.35
CA GLN A 43 -2.68 11.70 -2.38
C GLN A 43 -3.41 11.63 -3.74
N ILE A 44 -2.66 11.67 -4.85
CA ILE A 44 -3.22 11.53 -6.21
C ILE A 44 -3.90 10.16 -6.39
N ILE A 45 -3.25 9.08 -5.95
CA ILE A 45 -3.84 7.73 -6.02
C ILE A 45 -5.11 7.65 -5.16
N ALA A 46 -5.07 8.19 -3.94
CA ALA A 46 -6.23 8.22 -3.07
C ALA A 46 -7.40 9.00 -3.68
N GLN A 47 -7.13 10.14 -4.32
CA GLN A 47 -8.14 10.91 -5.06
C GLN A 47 -8.74 10.10 -6.21
N LYS A 48 -7.89 9.46 -7.04
CA LYS A 48 -8.35 8.60 -8.14
C LYS A 48 -9.22 7.45 -7.64
N LEU A 49 -8.84 6.82 -6.52
CA LEU A 49 -9.67 5.80 -5.89
C LEU A 49 -11.03 6.37 -5.52
N VAL A 50 -11.10 7.47 -4.78
CA VAL A 50 -12.39 8.10 -4.40
C VAL A 50 -13.24 8.37 -5.64
N THR A 51 -12.68 8.94 -6.70
CA THR A 51 -13.42 9.20 -7.95
C THR A 51 -13.98 7.91 -8.54
N VAL A 52 -13.14 6.91 -8.80
CA VAL A 52 -13.55 5.62 -9.38
C VAL A 52 -14.66 4.95 -8.56
N VAL A 53 -14.55 5.06 -7.24
CA VAL A 53 -15.47 4.46 -6.28
C VAL A 53 -16.83 5.18 -6.28
N CYS A 54 -16.82 6.51 -6.13
CA CYS A 54 -18.02 7.33 -6.04
C CYS A 54 -18.82 7.32 -7.35
N ASP A 55 -18.13 7.26 -8.49
CA ASP A 55 -18.78 7.18 -9.81
C ASP A 55 -19.55 5.87 -9.99
N ALA A 56 -19.08 4.78 -9.39
CA ALA A 56 -19.66 3.46 -9.59
C ALA A 56 -20.65 3.03 -8.49
N VAL A 57 -20.59 3.64 -7.31
CA VAL A 57 -21.40 3.26 -6.15
C VAL A 57 -22.14 4.48 -5.60
N PRO A 58 -23.43 4.68 -5.95
CA PRO A 58 -24.22 5.77 -5.42
C PRO A 58 -24.26 5.77 -3.89
N GLY A 59 -23.92 6.90 -3.28
CA GLY A 59 -23.89 7.06 -1.83
C GLY A 59 -22.58 6.65 -1.16
N ALA A 60 -21.57 6.18 -1.91
CA ALA A 60 -20.26 5.84 -1.37
C ALA A 60 -19.50 7.03 -0.77
N ASP A 61 -19.80 8.24 -1.24
CA ASP A 61 -19.29 9.52 -0.74
C ASP A 61 -19.52 9.71 0.77
N LYS A 62 -20.54 9.04 1.33
CA LYS A 62 -20.88 9.11 2.76
C LYS A 62 -19.92 8.36 3.67
N PHE A 63 -19.14 7.41 3.14
CA PHE A 63 -18.30 6.52 3.94
C PHE A 63 -16.86 6.43 3.45
N ILE A 64 -16.57 7.01 2.28
CA ILE A 64 -15.29 6.87 1.59
C ILE A 64 -14.66 8.24 1.41
N THR A 65 -13.49 8.40 2.02
CA THR A 65 -12.76 9.67 2.07
C THR A 65 -11.30 9.48 1.69
N ILE A 66 -10.67 10.53 1.18
CA ILE A 66 -9.24 10.53 0.82
C ILE A 66 -8.36 10.07 2.00
N PRO A 67 -8.52 10.56 3.25
CA PRO A 67 -7.67 10.13 4.36
C PRO A 67 -7.77 8.63 4.68
N GLN A 68 -8.94 8.02 4.51
CA GLN A 68 -9.08 6.57 4.70
C GLN A 68 -8.28 5.78 3.67
N PHE A 69 -8.30 6.21 2.40
CA PHE A 69 -7.50 5.58 1.37
C PHE A 69 -6.01 5.85 1.54
N GLU A 70 -5.62 7.05 2.00
CA GLU A 70 -4.22 7.30 2.36
C GLU A 70 -3.77 6.36 3.49
N LEU A 71 -4.58 6.15 4.52
CA LEU A 71 -4.24 5.21 5.59
C LEU A 71 -4.12 3.77 5.05
N PHE A 72 -5.06 3.36 4.19
CA PHE A 72 -5.03 2.05 3.53
C PHE A 72 -3.76 1.85 2.69
N LEU A 73 -3.41 2.82 1.84
CA LEU A 73 -2.19 2.78 1.02
C LEU A 73 -0.94 2.72 1.90
N GLN A 74 -0.93 3.46 3.02
CA GLN A 74 0.19 3.42 3.96
C GLN A 74 0.34 2.05 4.61
N GLN A 75 -0.76 1.41 5.00
CA GLN A 75 -0.73 0.08 5.59
C GLN A 75 -0.16 -0.95 4.60
N LEU A 76 -0.60 -0.90 3.34
CA LEU A 76 -0.06 -1.77 2.28
C LEU A 76 1.42 -1.51 2.01
N GLN A 77 1.83 -0.24 1.94
CA GLN A 77 3.24 0.11 1.71
C GLN A 77 4.14 -0.37 2.86
N GLN A 78 3.71 -0.20 4.10
CA GLN A 78 4.51 -0.56 5.27
C GLN A 78 4.60 -2.07 5.51
N LYS A 79 3.53 -2.81 5.20
CA LYS A 79 3.46 -4.24 5.55
C LYS A 79 3.70 -5.16 4.37
N ALA A 80 3.41 -4.72 3.15
CA ALA A 80 3.42 -5.56 1.96
C ALA A 80 4.24 -4.96 0.81
N GLU A 81 4.99 -3.89 1.07
CA GLU A 81 5.92 -3.27 0.11
C GLU A 81 5.22 -2.79 -1.19
N LEU A 82 4.01 -2.24 -1.06
CA LEU A 82 3.27 -1.67 -2.19
C LEU A 82 4.04 -0.54 -2.88
N HIS A 83 4.23 -0.68 -4.19
CA HIS A 83 4.79 0.35 -5.06
C HIS A 83 3.70 1.21 -5.73
N VAL A 84 4.10 2.40 -6.20
CA VAL A 84 3.21 3.36 -6.88
C VAL A 84 2.60 2.76 -8.15
N GLU A 85 3.39 2.03 -8.94
CA GLU A 85 2.94 1.40 -10.18
C GLU A 85 1.87 0.31 -9.92
N GLU A 86 2.05 -0.46 -8.85
CA GLU A 86 1.08 -1.47 -8.41
C GLU A 86 -0.22 -0.81 -7.94
N ALA A 87 -0.12 0.30 -7.19
CA ALA A 87 -1.28 1.06 -6.76
C ALA A 87 -2.07 1.63 -7.95
N MET A 88 -1.37 2.16 -8.95
CA MET A 88 -1.99 2.66 -10.18
C MET A 88 -2.64 1.53 -10.99
N ARG A 89 -1.95 0.39 -11.13
CA ARG A 89 -2.51 -0.82 -11.76
C ARG A 89 -3.76 -1.30 -11.02
N ALA A 90 -3.77 -1.25 -9.70
CA ALA A 90 -4.92 -1.62 -8.87
C ALA A 90 -6.14 -0.72 -9.14
N VAL A 91 -5.94 0.59 -9.31
CA VAL A 91 -7.00 1.54 -9.69
C VAL A 91 -7.60 1.19 -11.05
N VAL A 92 -6.75 0.90 -12.04
CA VAL A 92 -7.22 0.50 -13.39
C VAL A 92 -7.98 -0.82 -13.35
N LEU A 93 -7.47 -1.82 -12.61
CA LEU A 93 -8.16 -3.10 -12.44
C LEU A 93 -9.52 -2.94 -11.76
N LEU A 94 -9.61 -2.09 -10.73
CA LEU A 94 -10.87 -1.76 -10.07
C LEU A 94 -11.83 -1.09 -11.05
N HIS A 95 -11.39 -0.07 -11.77
CA HIS A 95 -12.24 0.61 -12.77
C HIS A 95 -12.74 -0.35 -13.87
N ARG A 96 -11.88 -1.28 -14.34
CA ARG A 96 -12.26 -2.34 -15.29
C ARG A 96 -13.33 -3.26 -14.71
N PHE A 97 -13.18 -3.69 -13.46
CA PHE A 97 -14.18 -4.48 -12.75
C PHE A 97 -15.52 -3.77 -12.65
N LEU A 98 -15.51 -2.48 -12.30
CA LEU A 98 -16.70 -1.64 -12.21
C LEU A 98 -17.41 -1.50 -13.56
N THR A 99 -16.64 -1.29 -14.64
CA THR A 99 -17.22 -1.18 -15.98
C THR A 99 -17.80 -2.51 -16.47
N LYS A 100 -17.08 -3.62 -16.28
CA LYS A 100 -17.51 -4.92 -16.80
C LYS A 100 -18.70 -5.52 -16.06
N GLN A 101 -18.80 -5.32 -14.75
CA GLN A 101 -19.96 -5.84 -14.01
C GLN A 101 -21.28 -5.18 -14.48
N GLN A 102 -21.23 -3.87 -14.80
CA GLN A 102 -22.39 -3.12 -15.28
C GLN A 102 -22.82 -3.64 -16.65
N LYS A 103 -21.85 -3.85 -17.56
CA LYS A 103 -22.10 -4.43 -18.89
C LYS A 103 -22.70 -5.84 -18.83
N LYS A 104 -22.25 -6.67 -17.88
CA LYS A 104 -22.77 -8.02 -17.67
C LYS A 104 -24.10 -8.06 -16.89
N ASN A 105 -24.60 -6.91 -16.47
CA ASN A 105 -25.79 -6.77 -15.62
C ASN A 105 -25.72 -7.64 -14.33
N VAL A 106 -24.50 -7.84 -13.81
CA VAL A 106 -24.28 -8.57 -12.56
C VAL A 106 -24.06 -7.55 -11.45
N ARG A 107 -25.07 -7.32 -10.61
CA ARG A 107 -24.95 -6.44 -9.43
C ARG A 107 -24.29 -7.18 -8.28
N VAL A 108 -22.97 -7.38 -8.37
CA VAL A 108 -22.19 -7.96 -7.27
C VAL A 108 -21.84 -6.91 -6.23
N ILE A 109 -21.72 -5.63 -6.60
CA ILE A 109 -21.37 -4.58 -5.64
C ILE A 109 -22.53 -4.27 -4.70
N LYS A 110 -22.21 -4.37 -3.42
CA LYS A 110 -22.96 -3.81 -2.31
C LYS A 110 -22.00 -2.98 -1.47
N VAL A 111 -22.51 -1.98 -0.76
CA VAL A 111 -21.69 -1.20 0.19
C VAL A 111 -20.92 -2.10 1.16
N SER A 112 -21.51 -3.25 1.54
CA SER A 112 -20.91 -4.22 2.47
C SER A 112 -19.75 -5.05 1.94
N ASN A 113 -19.57 -5.19 0.61
CA ASN A 113 -18.48 -5.98 0.02
C ASN A 113 -17.47 -5.13 -0.76
N PHE A 114 -17.72 -3.83 -0.85
CA PHE A 114 -16.92 -2.90 -1.63
C PHE A 114 -15.48 -2.78 -1.13
N GLY A 115 -15.27 -2.74 0.19
CA GLY A 115 -13.93 -2.74 0.79
C GLY A 115 -13.11 -3.96 0.40
N THR A 116 -13.72 -5.15 0.38
CA THR A 116 -13.04 -6.38 -0.07
C THR A 116 -12.66 -6.33 -1.55
N LEU A 117 -13.46 -5.69 -2.41
CA LEU A 117 -13.14 -5.55 -3.83
C LEU A 117 -11.94 -4.64 -4.07
N ILE A 118 -11.82 -3.55 -3.31
CA ILE A 118 -10.64 -2.69 -3.34
C ILE A 118 -9.42 -3.49 -2.89
N ILE A 119 -9.50 -4.20 -1.76
CA ILE A 119 -8.39 -5.02 -1.26
C ILE A 119 -7.95 -6.04 -2.32
N VAL A 120 -8.89 -6.73 -2.97
CA VAL A 120 -8.60 -7.70 -4.02
C VAL A 120 -7.92 -7.05 -5.23
N SER A 121 -8.32 -5.84 -5.66
CA SER A 121 -7.69 -5.19 -6.81
C SER A 121 -6.22 -4.85 -6.53
N PHE A 122 -5.89 -4.44 -5.29
CA PHE A 122 -4.51 -4.21 -4.86
C PHE A 122 -3.70 -5.50 -4.76
N ILE A 123 -4.26 -6.56 -4.15
CA ILE A 123 -3.58 -7.86 -4.08
C ILE A 123 -3.24 -8.38 -5.48
N LEU A 124 -4.19 -8.30 -6.43
CA LEU A 124 -3.96 -8.72 -7.80
C LEU A 124 -2.85 -7.90 -8.48
N ALA A 125 -2.85 -6.58 -8.30
CA ALA A 125 -1.82 -5.72 -8.89
C ALA A 125 -0.42 -6.05 -8.35
N MET A 126 -0.29 -6.32 -7.06
CA MET A 126 0.97 -6.71 -6.42
C MET A 126 1.43 -8.09 -6.91
N LYS A 127 0.53 -9.07 -6.94
CA LYS A 127 0.84 -10.42 -7.44
C LYS A 127 1.28 -10.46 -8.90
N LEU A 128 0.84 -9.50 -9.70
CA LEU A 128 1.21 -9.40 -11.12
C LEU A 128 2.55 -8.71 -11.35
N SER A 129 2.98 -7.87 -10.42
CA SER A 129 4.13 -6.99 -10.64
C SER A 129 5.37 -7.42 -9.84
N GLN A 130 5.18 -8.09 -8.70
CA GLN A 130 6.26 -8.48 -7.80
C GLN A 130 6.78 -9.89 -8.12
N GLU A 131 8.11 -10.06 -8.13
CA GLU A 131 8.74 -11.39 -8.25
C GLU A 131 8.40 -12.31 -7.08
N LYS A 132 8.30 -11.72 -5.88
CA LYS A 132 7.90 -12.39 -4.64
C LYS A 132 6.85 -11.53 -3.95
N THR A 133 5.62 -12.01 -3.99
CA THR A 133 4.46 -11.40 -3.33
C THR A 133 4.02 -12.26 -2.15
N HIS A 134 3.36 -11.63 -1.18
CA HIS A 134 2.68 -12.36 -0.12
C HIS A 134 1.49 -13.19 -0.66
N ASN A 135 1.16 -14.27 0.04
CA ASN A 135 0.00 -15.10 -0.26
C ASN A 135 -1.29 -14.51 0.35
N ASN A 136 -2.45 -15.12 0.03
CA ASN A 136 -3.73 -14.62 0.55
C ASN A 136 -3.91 -14.80 2.05
N GLN A 137 -3.19 -15.74 2.69
CA GLN A 137 -3.27 -15.90 4.15
C GLN A 137 -2.74 -14.64 4.84
N PHE A 138 -1.61 -14.13 4.38
CA PHE A 138 -1.03 -12.89 4.87
C PHE A 138 -2.00 -11.69 4.74
N PHE A 139 -2.62 -11.52 3.57
CA PHE A 139 -3.56 -10.41 3.38
C PHE A 139 -4.87 -10.60 4.15
N ALA A 140 -5.34 -11.85 4.29
CA ALA A 140 -6.50 -12.18 5.11
C ALA A 140 -6.29 -11.78 6.57
N GLU A 141 -5.10 -12.10 7.13
CA GLU A 141 -4.70 -11.70 8.47
C GLU A 141 -4.56 -10.18 8.60
N MET A 142 -3.90 -9.53 7.63
CA MET A 142 -3.68 -8.08 7.64
C MET A 142 -4.98 -7.27 7.73
N PHE A 143 -6.01 -7.68 6.97
CA PHE A 143 -7.27 -6.96 6.87
C PHE A 143 -8.39 -7.55 7.73
N GLY A 144 -8.14 -8.62 8.49
CA GLY A 144 -9.15 -9.29 9.30
C GLY A 144 -10.27 -9.93 8.48
N ILE A 145 -9.96 -10.41 7.27
CA ILE A 145 -10.93 -11.04 6.35
C ILE A 145 -10.76 -12.56 6.42
N PRO A 146 -11.83 -13.36 6.53
CA PRO A 146 -11.70 -14.81 6.44
C PRO A 146 -11.02 -15.24 5.13
N LEU A 147 -9.97 -16.06 5.19
CA LEU A 147 -9.20 -16.50 4.01
C LEU A 147 -10.11 -17.03 2.89
N ALA A 148 -11.09 -17.87 3.24
CA ALA A 148 -12.03 -18.43 2.26
C ALA A 148 -12.85 -17.34 1.54
N HIS A 149 -13.21 -16.26 2.23
CA HIS A 149 -13.92 -15.12 1.65
C HIS A 149 -13.00 -14.32 0.72
N LEU A 150 -11.74 -14.10 1.11
CA LEU A 150 -10.75 -13.42 0.28
C LEU A 150 -10.47 -14.20 -1.02
N ASN A 151 -10.18 -15.51 -0.91
CA ASN A 151 -9.94 -16.38 -2.06
C ASN A 151 -11.14 -16.39 -3.03
N ARG A 152 -12.36 -16.49 -2.50
CA ARG A 152 -13.58 -16.46 -3.33
C ARG A 152 -13.76 -15.11 -4.02
N SER A 153 -13.48 -14.02 -3.30
CA SER A 153 -13.57 -12.66 -3.85
C SER A 153 -12.55 -12.44 -4.96
N GLU A 154 -11.32 -12.93 -4.80
CA GLU A 154 -10.28 -12.87 -5.84
C GLU A 154 -10.69 -13.62 -7.11
N ILE A 155 -11.15 -14.87 -6.99
CA ILE A 155 -11.62 -15.65 -8.15
C ILE A 155 -12.82 -14.96 -8.83
N SER A 156 -13.75 -14.44 -8.04
CA SER A 156 -14.93 -13.74 -8.58
C SER A 156 -14.54 -12.45 -9.30
N PHE A 157 -13.56 -11.72 -8.76
CA PHE A 157 -13.00 -10.53 -9.39
C PHE A 157 -12.42 -10.86 -10.76
N LEU A 158 -11.53 -11.85 -10.83
CA LEU A 158 -10.89 -12.31 -12.06
C LEU A 158 -11.91 -12.71 -13.12
N ARG A 159 -12.97 -13.45 -12.73
CA ARG A 159 -14.06 -13.83 -13.64
C ARG A 159 -14.84 -12.64 -14.17
N ILE A 160 -15.09 -11.63 -13.34
CA ILE A 160 -15.83 -10.43 -13.77
C ILE A 160 -15.00 -9.64 -14.78
N ILE A 161 -13.69 -9.53 -14.60
CA ILE A 161 -12.82 -8.86 -15.57
C ILE A 161 -12.43 -9.73 -16.78
N ASP A 162 -12.94 -10.96 -16.88
CA ASP A 162 -12.57 -11.94 -17.91
C ASP A 162 -11.06 -12.24 -17.96
N PHE A 163 -10.41 -12.22 -16.80
CA PHE A 163 -8.95 -12.38 -16.69
C PHE A 163 -8.13 -11.36 -17.50
N GLU A 164 -8.74 -10.24 -17.93
CA GLU A 164 -8.02 -9.13 -18.53
C GLU A 164 -7.21 -8.42 -17.44
N LEU A 165 -5.97 -8.87 -17.24
CA LEU A 165 -5.05 -8.36 -16.22
C LEU A 165 -3.98 -7.42 -16.81
N TRP A 166 -3.84 -7.44 -18.13
CA TRP A 166 -2.92 -6.54 -18.82
C TRP A 166 -3.36 -5.08 -18.65
N VAL A 167 -2.44 -4.27 -18.13
CA VAL A 167 -2.57 -2.83 -18.01
C VAL A 167 -1.29 -2.25 -18.56
N ASP A 168 -1.43 -1.41 -19.57
CA ASP A 168 -0.31 -0.71 -20.19
C ASP A 168 0.19 0.37 -19.25
N ILE A 169 1.50 0.44 -19.06
CA ILE A 169 2.14 1.43 -18.18
C ILE A 169 1.87 2.84 -18.71
N GLU A 170 1.77 3.02 -20.03
CA GLU A 170 1.45 4.31 -20.65
C GLU A 170 0.03 4.79 -20.29
N THR A 171 -0.92 3.85 -20.11
CA THR A 171 -2.28 4.20 -19.69
C THR A 171 -2.37 4.71 -18.25
N LEU A 172 -1.35 4.46 -17.40
CA LEU A 172 -1.31 4.95 -16.02
C LEU A 172 -1.02 6.45 -15.91
N ILE A 173 -0.44 7.06 -16.95
CA ILE A 173 0.00 8.46 -16.95
C ILE A 173 -1.11 9.41 -17.46
N THR A 174 -2.07 8.88 -18.22
CA THR A 174 -2.98 9.69 -19.05
C THR A 174 -4.43 9.72 -18.56
N GLN A 175 -4.80 8.84 -17.61
CA GLN A 175 -6.10 8.81 -16.94
C GLN A 175 -5.98 9.44 -15.56
#